data_AF-A0ABD6BZV8-F1
#
_entry.id   AF-A0ABD6BZV8-F1
#
_cell.length_a   1.000
_cell.length_b   1.000
_cell.length_c   1.000
_cell.angle_alpha   90.00
_cell.angle_beta   90.00
_cell.angle_gamma   90.00
#
_symmetry.space_group_name_H-M   'P 1'
#
loop_
_entity.id
_entity.type
_entity.pdbx_description
1 polymer ?
#
loop_
_entity_poly.entity_id
_entity_poly.type
_entity_poly.pdbx_seq_one_letter_code
_entity_poly.pdbx_strand_id
1 'polypeptide(L)'
;MDGKKALYYGVTALAVLIGVSVLVSVVWWFLSLVWAVISGIVSIIILAGIAYAAYKAGSWFFGSDDASVDTDSIGESWSTSASAADDTSETRQDRLRRQYVEGQISEDEFENRIASELETAEFDDIDRELERDRSS
;
A
#
# COMPACT_ATOMS: atom_id res chain seq x y z
N MET A 1 -37.91 57.54 2.91
CA MET A 1 -36.65 56.84 3.27
C MET A 1 -36.01 56.34 2.00
N ASP A 2 -34.76 56.74 1.75
CA ASP A 2 -34.10 56.62 0.46
C ASP A 2 -33.89 55.15 0.04
N GLY A 3 -34.66 54.64 -0.92
CA GLY A 3 -34.55 53.26 -1.42
C GLY A 3 -33.16 52.89 -1.95
N LYS A 4 -32.34 53.88 -2.31
CA LYS A 4 -30.93 53.70 -2.69
C LYS A 4 -30.08 53.22 -1.52
N LYS A 5 -30.36 53.68 -0.29
CA LYS A 5 -29.67 53.23 0.93
C LYS A 5 -30.03 51.79 1.25
N ALA A 6 -31.31 51.43 1.13
CA ALA A 6 -31.76 50.05 1.33
C ALA A 6 -31.09 49.07 0.35
N LEU A 7 -30.95 49.45 -0.93
CA LEU A 7 -30.21 48.66 -1.92
C LEU A 7 -28.73 48.53 -1.58
N TYR A 8 -28.07 49.62 -1.18
CA TYR A 8 -26.65 49.59 -0.80
C TYR A 8 -26.40 48.67 0.41
N TYR A 9 -27.19 48.81 1.47
CA TYR A 9 -27.08 47.94 2.64
C TYR A 9 -27.39 46.47 2.30
N GLY A 10 -28.34 46.23 1.39
CA GLY A 10 -28.65 44.89 0.90
C GLY A 10 -27.46 44.23 0.19
N VAL A 11 -26.81 44.95 -0.72
CA VAL A 11 -25.62 44.45 -1.45
C VAL A 11 -24.45 44.22 -0.50
N THR A 12 -24.19 45.15 0.43
CA THR A 12 -23.11 44.99 1.41
C THR A 12 -23.36 43.82 2.36
N ALA A 13 -24.59 43.64 2.83
CA ALA A 13 -24.96 42.50 3.67
C ALA A 13 -24.77 41.17 2.93
N LEU A 14 -25.15 41.12 1.64
CA LEU A 14 -24.95 39.93 0.81
C LEU A 14 -23.46 39.61 0.62
N ALA A 15 -22.63 40.63 0.37
CA ALA A 15 -21.19 40.45 0.22
C ALA A 15 -20.54 39.89 1.49
N VAL A 16 -20.92 40.42 2.66
CA VAL A 16 -20.46 39.91 3.96
C VAL A 16 -20.95 38.49 4.19
N LEU A 17 -22.21 38.19 3.89
CA LEU A 17 -22.79 36.85 4.03
C LEU A 17 -22.02 35.82 3.20
N ILE A 18 -21.70 36.15 1.94
CA ILE A 18 -20.91 35.27 1.06
C ILE A 18 -19.51 35.07 1.65
N GLY A 19 -18.84 36.14 2.09
CA GLY A 19 -17.52 36.04 2.70
C GLY A 19 -17.49 35.13 3.93
N VAL A 20 -18.46 35.30 4.84
CA VAL A 20 -18.61 34.43 6.02
C VAL A 20 -18.94 33.00 5.62
N SER A 21 -19.80 32.80 4.62
CA SER A 21 -20.17 31.46 4.13
C SER A 21 -18.97 30.70 3.59
N VAL A 22 -18.06 31.36 2.88
CA VAL A 22 -16.81 30.74 2.40
C VAL A 22 -15.95 30.28 3.57
N LEU A 23 -15.78 31.11 4.60
CA LEU A 23 -15.03 30.73 5.80
C LEU A 23 -15.65 29.51 6.50
N VAL A 24 -16.97 29.52 6.70
CA VAL A 24 -17.69 28.40 7.32
C VAL A 24 -17.54 27.13 6.47
N SER A 25 -17.60 27.25 5.14
CA SER A 25 -17.41 26.13 4.22
C SER A 25 -16.03 25.50 4.35
N VAL A 26 -14.97 26.31 4.45
CA VAL A 26 -13.60 25.82 4.64
C VAL A 26 -13.46 25.05 5.95
N VAL A 27 -14.01 25.58 7.05
CA VAL A 27 -14.00 24.88 8.35
C VAL A 27 -14.77 23.56 8.28
N TRP A 28 -15.94 23.57 7.64
CA TRP A 28 -16.73 22.36 7.43
C TRP A 28 -16.01 21.32 6.57
N TRP A 29 -15.27 21.76 5.56
CA TRP A 29 -14.48 20.89 4.70
C TRP A 29 -13.41 20.13 5.49
N PHE A 30 -12.69 20.80 6.38
CA PHE A 30 -11.72 20.14 7.26
C PHE A 30 -12.40 19.13 8.20
N LEU A 31 -13.55 19.49 8.79
CA LEU A 31 -14.30 18.56 9.64
C LEU A 31 -14.76 17.32 8.86
N SER A 32 -15.25 17.52 7.64
CA SER A 32 -15.64 16.45 6.74
C SER A 32 -14.44 15.59 6.33
N LEU A 33 -13.26 16.17 6.17
CA LEU A 33 -12.03 15.44 5.86
C LEU A 33 -11.62 14.52 7.00
N VAL A 34 -11.65 15.01 8.25
CA VAL A 34 -11.38 14.19 9.43
C VAL A 34 -12.38 13.03 9.51
N TRP A 35 -13.67 13.30 9.30
CA TRP A 35 -14.68 12.26 9.26
C TRP A 35 -14.41 11.25 8.14
N ALA A 36 -14.06 11.71 6.93
CA ALA A 36 -13.75 10.85 5.81
C ALA A 36 -12.58 9.90 6.13
N VAL A 37 -11.54 10.36 6.81
CA VAL A 37 -10.42 9.50 7.25
C VAL A 37 -10.90 8.44 8.25
N ILE A 38 -11.67 8.84 9.27
CA ILE A 38 -12.22 7.92 10.26
C ILE A 38 -13.10 6.86 9.57
N SER A 39 -14.01 7.30 8.71
CA SER A 39 -14.89 6.43 7.92
C SER A 39 -14.09 5.52 7.00
N GLY A 40 -13.03 6.02 6.37
CA GLY A 40 -12.15 5.23 5.51
C GLY A 40 -11.49 4.09 6.26
N ILE A 41 -10.93 4.35 7.45
CA ILE A 41 -10.34 3.32 8.30
C ILE A 41 -11.41 2.29 8.72
N VAL A 42 -12.57 2.76 9.19
CA VAL A 42 -13.68 1.88 9.58
C VAL A 42 -14.15 1.02 8.41
N SER A 43 -14.23 1.59 7.21
CA SER A 43 -14.59 0.88 5.99
C SER A 43 -13.59 -0.22 5.65
N ILE A 44 -12.28 0.04 5.81
CA ILE A 44 -11.23 -0.97 5.60
C ILE A 44 -11.37 -2.10 6.62
N ILE A 45 -11.62 -1.77 7.89
CA ILE A 45 -11.83 -2.77 8.95
C ILE A 45 -13.05 -3.64 8.62
N ILE A 46 -14.16 -3.04 8.21
CA ILE A 46 -15.38 -3.77 7.83
C ILE A 46 -15.09 -4.66 6.62
N LEU A 47 -14.41 -4.15 5.59
CA LEU A 47 -14.05 -4.92 4.40
C LEU A 47 -13.18 -6.12 4.75
N ALA A 48 -12.16 -5.93 5.59
CA ALA A 48 -11.30 -7.00 6.09
C ALA A 48 -12.09 -8.03 6.91
N GLY A 49 -13.03 -7.57 7.75
CA GLY A 49 -13.93 -8.43 8.51
C GLY A 49 -14.83 -9.28 7.61
N ILE A 50 -15.38 -8.70 6.55
CA ILE A 50 -16.18 -9.42 5.55
C ILE A 50 -15.33 -10.45 4.81
N ALA A 51 -14.13 -10.07 4.36
CA ALA A 51 -13.21 -10.99 3.68
C ALA A 51 -12.83 -12.18 4.58
N TYR A 52 -12.54 -11.92 5.86
CA TYR A 52 -12.27 -12.97 6.84
C TYR A 52 -13.48 -13.87 7.07
N ALA A 53 -14.68 -13.30 7.22
CA ALA A 53 -15.91 -14.07 7.38
C ALA A 53 -16.19 -14.96 6.16
N ALA A 54 -15.98 -14.43 4.95
CA ALA A 54 -16.11 -15.19 3.71
C ALA A 54 -15.08 -16.33 3.63
N TYR A 55 -13.81 -16.06 3.96
CA TYR A 55 -12.78 -17.09 4.03
C TYR A 55 -13.13 -18.19 5.04
N LYS A 56 -13.55 -17.81 6.24
CA LYS A 56 -13.90 -18.75 7.30
C LYS A 56 -15.13 -19.58 6.95
N ALA A 57 -16.17 -18.95 6.40
CA ALA A 57 -17.36 -19.65 5.93
C ALA A 57 -17.03 -20.60 4.76
N GLY A 58 -16.18 -20.16 3.82
CA GLY A 58 -15.65 -21.00 2.76
C GLY A 58 -14.86 -22.19 3.30
N SER A 59 -13.96 -21.98 4.26
CA SER A 59 -13.18 -23.06 4.88
C SER A 59 -14.05 -24.08 5.62
N TRP A 60 -15.20 -23.67 6.18
CA TRP A 60 -16.12 -24.62 6.81
C TRP A 60 -16.91 -25.41 5.77
N PHE A 61 -17.30 -24.76 4.66
CA PHE A 61 -18.07 -25.39 3.60
C PHE A 61 -17.21 -26.30 2.70
N PHE A 62 -15.95 -25.95 2.49
CA PHE A 62 -14.99 -26.70 1.66
C PHE A 62 -14.01 -27.56 2.46
N GLY A 63 -13.83 -27.33 3.77
CA GLY A 63 -12.80 -27.97 4.60
C GLY A 63 -13.29 -29.14 5.46
N SER A 64 -14.46 -29.71 5.17
CA SER A 64 -14.91 -30.93 5.87
C SER A 64 -14.37 -32.24 5.27
N ASP A 65 -13.70 -32.21 4.11
CA ASP A 65 -13.16 -33.41 3.46
C ASP A 65 -11.62 -33.50 3.39
N ASP A 66 -10.88 -32.40 3.67
CA ASP A 66 -9.42 -32.40 3.52
C ASP A 66 -8.71 -31.78 4.73
N ALA A 67 -8.77 -32.51 5.85
CA ALA A 67 -7.84 -32.33 6.95
C ALA A 67 -6.49 -33.00 6.63
N SER A 68 -5.89 -32.62 5.49
CA SER A 68 -4.54 -32.99 5.07
C SER A 68 -4.05 -32.00 4.01
N VAL A 69 -4.05 -30.70 4.33
CA VAL A 69 -3.21 -29.78 3.58
C VAL A 69 -1.79 -29.94 4.12
N ASP A 70 -1.11 -30.96 3.57
CA ASP A 70 0.34 -30.99 3.48
C ASP A 70 0.80 -29.63 2.94
N THR A 71 1.47 -28.87 3.79
CA THR A 71 2.15 -27.62 3.44
C THR A 71 3.48 -27.91 2.74
N ASP A 72 3.52 -28.99 1.95
CA ASP A 72 4.70 -29.61 1.34
C ASP A 72 4.30 -30.02 -0.08
N SER A 73 4.28 -29.07 -1.02
CA SER A 73 4.40 -29.28 -2.49
C SER A 73 3.94 -28.09 -3.35
N ILE A 74 3.78 -26.87 -2.82
CA ILE A 74 3.61 -25.66 -3.67
C ILE A 74 4.95 -24.90 -3.69
N GLY A 75 5.96 -25.55 -4.26
CA GLY A 75 7.30 -24.95 -4.40
C GLY A 75 8.21 -25.69 -5.39
N GLU A 76 7.95 -26.97 -5.66
CA GLU A 76 8.97 -27.83 -6.28
C GLU A 76 8.82 -28.09 -7.80
N SER A 77 7.82 -27.51 -8.48
CA SER A 77 7.56 -27.81 -9.90
C SER A 77 7.85 -26.67 -10.90
N TRP A 78 8.48 -25.56 -10.49
CA TRP A 78 8.80 -24.46 -11.44
C TRP A 78 10.26 -24.00 -11.46
N SER A 79 11.14 -24.61 -10.68
CA SER A 79 12.51 -24.12 -10.49
C SER A 79 13.53 -25.21 -10.77
N THR A 80 13.72 -25.59 -12.03
CA THR A 80 14.89 -26.42 -12.41
C THR A 80 15.59 -25.92 -13.67
N SER A 81 15.44 -24.64 -14.04
CA SER A 81 16.31 -24.08 -15.08
C SER A 81 16.72 -22.61 -14.97
N ALA A 82 16.43 -21.92 -13.84
CA ALA A 82 16.85 -20.53 -13.64
C ALA A 82 17.54 -20.24 -12.28
N SER A 83 17.47 -21.15 -11.30
CA SER A 83 17.71 -20.82 -9.88
C SER A 83 19.17 -20.80 -9.41
N ALA A 84 20.16 -21.16 -10.23
CA ALA A 84 21.55 -21.18 -9.74
C ALA A 84 22.12 -19.80 -9.37
N ALA A 85 21.53 -18.70 -9.87
CA ALA A 85 21.94 -17.33 -9.53
C ALA A 85 21.09 -16.70 -8.40
N ASP A 86 19.81 -17.04 -8.32
CA ASP A 86 18.83 -16.45 -7.39
C ASP A 86 18.99 -16.99 -5.95
N ASP A 87 19.27 -18.29 -5.80
CA ASP A 87 19.48 -18.96 -4.51
C ASP A 87 20.60 -18.29 -3.67
N THR A 88 21.60 -17.71 -4.33
CA THR A 88 22.74 -17.05 -3.65
C THR A 88 22.34 -15.67 -3.10
N SER A 89 21.44 -14.96 -3.77
CA SER A 89 20.93 -13.66 -3.35
C SER A 89 19.90 -13.82 -2.22
N GLU A 90 19.02 -14.82 -2.32
CA GLU A 90 18.07 -15.17 -1.26
C GLU A 90 18.79 -15.56 0.05
N THR A 91 19.85 -16.38 -0.04
CA THR A 91 20.66 -16.78 1.13
C THR A 91 21.36 -15.59 1.81
N ARG A 92 21.72 -14.54 1.06
CA ARG A 92 22.33 -13.31 1.60
C ARG A 92 21.29 -12.44 2.30
N GLN A 93 20.11 -12.27 1.70
CA GLN A 93 19.01 -11.51 2.28
C GLN A 93 18.48 -12.12 3.58
N ASP A 94 18.39 -13.45 3.65
CA ASP A 94 17.96 -14.15 4.87
C ASP A 94 18.92 -13.92 6.04
N ARG A 95 20.21 -13.77 5.75
CA ARG A 95 21.22 -13.44 6.76
C ARG A 95 21.08 -12.00 7.26
N LEU A 96 20.73 -11.06 6.39
CA LEU A 96 20.48 -9.67 6.75
C LEU A 96 19.22 -9.54 7.61
N ARG A 97 18.15 -10.27 7.27
CA ARG A 97 16.91 -10.33 8.06
C ARG A 97 17.17 -10.84 9.48
N ARG A 98 17.97 -11.90 9.63
CA ARG A 98 18.35 -12.42 10.95
C ARG A 98 19.08 -11.37 11.79
N GLN A 99 20.01 -10.64 11.18
CA GLN A 99 20.80 -9.60 11.86
C GLN A 99 19.95 -8.38 12.26
N TYR A 100 18.97 -8.00 11.44
CA TYR A 100 18.02 -6.93 11.78
C TYR A 100 17.15 -7.31 12.99
N VAL A 101 16.56 -8.52 12.96
CA VAL A 101 15.70 -9.01 14.06
C VAL A 101 16.47 -9.15 15.36
N GLU A 102 17.76 -9.50 15.28
CA GLU A 102 18.64 -9.61 16.44
C GLU A 102 19.25 -8.26 16.89
N GLY A 103 18.90 -7.17 16.21
CA GLY A 103 19.35 -5.80 16.52
C GLY A 103 20.82 -5.54 16.20
N GLN A 104 21.44 -6.39 15.38
CA GLN A 104 22.84 -6.25 14.96
C GLN A 104 23.01 -5.24 13.82
N ILE A 105 21.95 -4.96 13.05
CA ILE A 105 21.92 -3.89 12.04
C ILE A 105 20.70 -2.99 12.28
N SER A 106 20.84 -1.70 12.00
CA SER A 106 19.75 -0.74 12.11
C SER A 106 18.84 -0.80 10.87
N GLU A 107 17.58 -0.39 11.01
CA GLU A 107 16.59 -0.43 9.93
C GLU A 107 17.05 0.34 8.68
N ASP A 108 17.61 1.54 8.87
CA ASP A 108 18.12 2.38 7.78
C ASP A 108 19.27 1.68 6.99
N GLU A 109 20.06 0.87 7.69
CA GLU A 109 21.17 0.12 7.09
C GLU A 109 20.66 -1.12 6.34
N PHE A 110 19.61 -1.75 6.85
CA PHE A 110 18.93 -2.88 6.18
C PHE A 110 18.29 -2.44 4.87
N GLU A 111 17.57 -1.32 4.87
CA GLU A 111 16.93 -0.77 3.67
C GLU A 111 17.94 -0.39 2.60
N ASN A 112 19.02 0.31 2.98
CA ASN A 112 20.06 0.72 2.03
C ASN A 112 20.79 -0.50 1.44
N ARG A 113 21.01 -1.56 2.23
CA ARG A 113 21.66 -2.79 1.76
C ARG A 113 20.75 -3.56 0.80
N ILE A 114 19.47 -3.72 1.11
CA ILE A 114 18.50 -4.38 0.22
C ILE A 114 18.37 -3.63 -1.10
N ALA A 115 18.28 -2.29 -1.05
CA ALA A 115 18.19 -1.47 -2.26
C ALA A 115 19.42 -1.65 -3.17
N SER A 116 20.63 -1.66 -2.59
CA SER A 116 21.87 -1.84 -3.36
C SER A 116 22.00 -3.22 -4.00
N GLU A 117 21.44 -4.26 -3.36
CA GLU A 117 21.48 -5.63 -3.87
C GLU A 117 20.43 -5.86 -4.97
N LEU A 118 19.27 -5.21 -4.89
CA LEU A 118 18.25 -5.26 -5.94
C LEU A 118 18.71 -4.53 -7.21
N GLU A 119 19.35 -3.37 -7.07
CA GLU A 119 19.91 -2.61 -8.20
C GLU A 119 21.04 -3.41 -8.90
N THR A 120 21.94 -4.04 -8.15
CA THR A 120 23.03 -4.84 -8.74
C THR A 120 22.52 -6.11 -9.44
N ALA A 121 21.49 -6.77 -8.90
CA ALA A 121 20.88 -7.93 -9.54
C ALA A 121 20.13 -7.56 -10.84
N GLU A 122 19.48 -6.39 -10.86
CA GLU A 122 18.80 -5.87 -12.05
C GLU A 122 19.79 -5.52 -13.18
N PHE A 123 20.94 -4.93 -12.86
CA PHE A 123 21.96 -4.59 -13.86
C PHE A 123 22.57 -5.82 -14.57
N ASP A 124 22.77 -6.93 -13.86
CA ASP A 124 23.40 -8.15 -14.42
C ASP A 124 22.45 -8.96 -15.33
N ASP A 125 21.13 -8.83 -15.12
CA ASP A 125 20.11 -9.44 -15.99
C ASP A 125 19.82 -8.61 -17.24
N ILE A 126 19.83 -7.28 -17.12
CA ILE A 126 19.66 -6.37 -18.27
C ILE A 126 20.81 -6.55 -19.29
N ASP A 127 22.05 -6.65 -18.83
CA ASP A 127 23.20 -6.85 -19.73
C ASP A 127 23.15 -8.21 -20.44
N ARG A 128 22.61 -9.24 -19.77
CA ARG A 128 22.43 -10.59 -20.34
C ARG A 128 21.33 -10.65 -21.40
N GLU A 129 20.27 -9.85 -21.29
CA GLU A 129 19.24 -9.74 -22.33
C GLU A 129 19.71 -8.93 -23.55
N LEU A 130 20.51 -7.88 -23.35
CA LEU A 130 21.05 -7.05 -24.43
C LEU A 130 22.03 -7.79 -25.36
N GLU A 131 22.75 -8.79 -24.84
CA GLU A 131 23.60 -9.66 -25.67
C GLU A 131 22.81 -10.62 -26.56
N ARG A 132 21.59 -10.99 -26.14
CA ARG A 132 20.72 -11.91 -26.89
C ARG A 132 20.08 -11.27 -28.11
N ASP A 133 19.69 -10.00 -28.00
CA ASP A 133 19.13 -9.23 -29.12
C ASP A 133 20.17 -8.88 -30.20
N ARG A 134 21.45 -8.73 -29.80
CA ARG A 134 22.56 -8.50 -30.76
C ARG A 134 22.98 -9.74 -31.55
N SER A 135 22.50 -10.92 -31.12
CA SER A 135 22.80 -12.23 -31.71
C SER A 135 21.73 -12.73 -32.69
N SER A 136 20.68 -11.93 -32.97
CA SER A 136 19.64 -12.25 -33.96
C SER A 136 19.80 -11.51 -35.28
#